data_AF-A0A7K3YZL6-F1
#
_entry.id   AF-A0A7K3YZL6-F1
#
_cell.length_a   1.000
_cell.length_b   1.000
_cell.length_c   1.000
_cell.angle_alpha   90.00
_cell.angle_beta   90.00
_cell.angle_gamma   90.00
#
_symmetry.space_group_name_H-M   'P 1'
#
loop_
_entity.id
_entity.type
_entity.pdbx_description
1 polymer ?
#
loop_
_entity_poly.entity_id
_entity_poly.type
_entity_poly.pdbx_seq_one_letter_code
_entity_poly.pdbx_strand_id
1 'polypeptide(L)'
;MRDIRLRTGTAMLLSITAFFSVLGATAALLWWLIFTPNISLIRKNRLILPSLILIGFFSIVLTVTGGEGLSYFFRMLVVILIAAWLLAGQARGEFLDLGCWMLGPRWGFELGLLAEMAIQSLETLLADFDRIRAAERMKGIRSGLRSIIPAGRILLHGALKRAEDTTELLAVRGYVHGGTWVPEFKKEPMDIPAAFFALYAAFISLLPVSALFILY
;
A
#
# COMPACT_ATOMS: atom_id res chain seq x y z
N MET A 1 -11.73 -5.88 -7.52
CA MET A 1 -11.43 -5.15 -8.76
C MET A 1 -10.22 -5.75 -9.42
N ARG A 2 -10.30 -6.05 -10.73
CA ARG A 2 -9.16 -6.63 -11.48
C ARG A 2 -8.39 -5.60 -12.30
N ASP A 3 -9.04 -4.56 -12.82
CA ASP A 3 -8.32 -3.52 -13.55
C ASP A 3 -7.49 -2.65 -12.58
N ILE A 4 -6.15 -2.70 -12.71
CA ILE A 4 -5.21 -1.96 -11.86
C ILE A 4 -5.42 -0.44 -11.95
N ARG A 5 -5.88 0.09 -13.09
CA ARG A 5 -6.10 1.53 -13.27
C ARG A 5 -7.24 2.00 -12.39
N LEU A 6 -8.37 1.28 -12.46
CA LEU A 6 -9.55 1.56 -11.65
C LEU A 6 -9.26 1.28 -10.18
N ARG A 7 -8.51 0.21 -9.87
CA ARG A 7 -8.16 -0.14 -8.49
C ARG A 7 -7.25 0.91 -7.84
N THR A 8 -6.20 1.35 -8.53
CA THR A 8 -5.30 2.39 -8.01
C THR A 8 -6.01 3.74 -7.93
N GLY A 9 -6.80 4.11 -8.95
CA GLY A 9 -7.59 5.34 -8.96
C GLY A 9 -8.62 5.39 -7.82
N THR A 10 -9.36 4.30 -7.59
CA THR A 10 -10.30 4.18 -6.47
C THR A 10 -9.61 4.20 -5.12
N ALA A 11 -8.50 3.48 -4.96
CA ALA A 11 -7.73 3.50 -3.72
C ALA A 11 -7.22 4.92 -3.41
N MET A 12 -6.70 5.64 -4.42
CA MET A 12 -6.24 7.01 -4.26
C MET A 12 -7.39 7.94 -3.86
N LEU A 13 -8.51 7.87 -4.57
CA LEU A 13 -9.70 8.68 -4.32
C LEU A 13 -10.27 8.40 -2.91
N LEU A 14 -10.45 7.14 -2.53
CA LEU A 14 -10.93 6.76 -1.20
C LEU A 14 -9.96 7.16 -0.07
N SER A 15 -8.65 7.10 -0.32
CA SER A 15 -7.65 7.53 0.66
C SER A 15 -7.73 9.04 0.89
N ILE A 16 -7.89 9.82 -0.19
CA ILE A 16 -8.08 11.27 -0.11
C ILE A 16 -9.37 11.57 0.66
N THR A 17 -10.47 10.90 0.35
CA THR A 17 -11.77 11.14 1.02
C THR A 17 -11.74 10.77 2.50
N ALA A 18 -11.07 9.68 2.85
CA ALA A 18 -10.91 9.27 4.24
C ALA A 18 -10.04 10.26 5.04
N PHE A 19 -9.08 10.91 4.39
CA PHE A 19 -8.24 11.92 5.03
C PHE A 19 -8.99 13.24 5.27
N PHE A 20 -9.76 13.70 4.28
CA PHE A 20 -10.45 14.99 4.33
C PHE A 20 -11.47 15.11 5.47
N SER A 21 -12.30 14.09 5.70
CA SER A 21 -13.37 14.18 6.69
C SER A 21 -13.68 12.84 7.38
N VAL A 22 -14.23 12.91 8.59
CA VAL A 22 -14.68 11.71 9.33
C VAL A 22 -15.83 11.02 8.58
N LEU A 23 -16.74 11.79 7.97
CA LEU A 23 -17.81 11.25 7.12
C LEU A 23 -17.26 10.60 5.85
N GLY A 24 -16.21 11.17 5.25
CA GLY A 24 -15.51 10.54 4.14
C GLY A 24 -14.85 9.22 4.55
N ALA A 25 -14.28 9.17 5.76
CA ALA A 25 -13.69 7.95 6.30
C ALA A 25 -14.74 6.86 6.57
N THR A 26 -15.91 7.20 7.10
CA THR A 26 -17.00 6.22 7.29
C THR A 26 -17.56 5.73 5.95
N ALA A 27 -17.76 6.62 4.97
CA ALA A 27 -18.20 6.24 3.63
C ALA A 27 -17.18 5.32 2.93
N ALA A 28 -15.88 5.63 3.05
CA ALA A 28 -14.82 4.81 2.51
C ALA A 28 -14.72 3.44 3.20
N LEU A 29 -14.96 3.39 4.52
CA LEU A 29 -15.01 2.13 5.28
C LEU A 29 -16.20 1.26 4.86
N LEU A 30 -17.39 1.87 4.66
CA LEU A 30 -18.57 1.16 4.16
C LEU A 30 -18.33 0.62 2.75
N TRP A 31 -17.76 1.43 1.87
CA TRP A 31 -17.36 0.98 0.53
C TRP A 31 -16.41 -0.21 0.61
N TRP A 32 -15.39 -0.12 1.47
CA TRP A 32 -14.41 -1.18 1.67
C TRP A 32 -15.08 -2.47 2.16
N LEU A 33 -16.03 -2.40 3.09
CA LEU A 33 -16.75 -3.58 3.59
C LEU A 33 -17.59 -4.27 2.51
N ILE A 34 -18.21 -3.50 1.61
CA ILE A 34 -19.09 -4.04 0.56
C ILE A 34 -18.28 -4.66 -0.59
N PHE A 35 -17.18 -4.02 -0.99
CA PHE A 35 -16.43 -4.39 -2.20
C PHE A 35 -15.12 -5.17 -1.93
N THR A 36 -14.85 -5.52 -0.68
CA THR A 36 -13.71 -6.38 -0.31
C THR A 36 -14.15 -7.84 -0.13
N PRO A 37 -13.99 -8.71 -1.15
CA PRO A 37 -14.51 -10.08 -1.09
C PRO A 37 -13.75 -11.01 -0.14
N ASN A 38 -12.56 -10.66 0.35
CA ASN A 38 -11.74 -11.55 1.19
C ASN A 38 -10.94 -10.81 2.28
N ILE A 39 -11.49 -10.75 3.49
CA ILE A 39 -10.81 -10.21 4.69
C ILE A 39 -9.58 -11.05 5.07
N SER A 40 -9.54 -12.32 4.68
CA SER A 40 -8.46 -13.27 4.97
C SER A 40 -7.12 -12.88 4.32
N LEU A 41 -7.15 -12.28 3.13
CA LEU A 41 -5.96 -11.78 2.43
C LEU A 41 -5.31 -10.60 3.16
N ILE A 42 -6.14 -9.77 3.79
CA ILE A 42 -5.70 -8.59 4.56
C ILE A 42 -5.06 -9.03 5.86
N ARG A 43 -5.62 -10.06 6.53
CA ARG A 43 -5.01 -10.67 7.73
C ARG A 43 -3.62 -11.24 7.47
N LYS A 44 -3.33 -11.65 6.23
CA LYS A 44 -2.01 -12.18 5.82
C LYS A 44 -0.97 -11.07 5.66
N ASN A 45 -1.40 -9.82 5.43
CA ASN A 45 -0.48 -8.71 5.23
C ASN A 45 0.14 -8.26 6.56
N ARG A 46 1.37 -8.72 6.79
CA ARG A 46 2.11 -8.52 8.05
C ARG A 46 2.51 -7.07 8.31
N LEU A 47 2.38 -6.19 7.32
CA LEU A 47 2.71 -4.77 7.43
C LEU A 47 1.61 -3.94 8.13
N ILE A 48 0.40 -4.48 8.27
CA ILE A 48 -0.72 -3.77 8.90
C ILE A 48 -0.45 -3.53 10.40
N LEU A 49 -0.01 -4.57 11.12
CA LEU A 49 0.20 -4.50 12.56
C LEU A 49 1.26 -3.45 12.97
N PRO A 50 2.48 -3.42 12.41
CA PRO A 50 3.46 -2.37 12.75
C PRO A 50 2.97 -0.97 12.36
N SER A 51 2.23 -0.85 11.25
CA SER A 51 1.66 0.43 10.83
C SER A 51 0.59 0.93 11.82
N LEU A 52 -0.26 0.03 12.33
CA LEU A 52 -1.27 0.34 13.34
C LEU A 52 -0.65 0.79 14.67
N ILE A 53 0.44 0.13 15.09
CA ILE A 53 1.20 0.52 16.29
C ILE A 53 1.77 1.94 16.13
N LEU A 54 2.37 2.23 14.97
CA LEU A 54 2.94 3.54 14.68
C LEU A 54 1.87 4.64 14.69
N ILE A 55 0.72 4.41 14.07
CA ILE A 55 -0.39 5.38 14.06
C ILE A 55 -1.01 5.50 15.45
N GLY A 56 -1.13 4.41 16.20
CA GLY A 56 -1.57 4.43 17.59
C GLY A 56 -0.68 5.32 18.44
N PHE A 57 0.64 5.21 18.27
CA PHE A 57 1.60 6.09 18.94
C PHE A 57 1.37 7.56 18.59
N PHE A 58 1.28 7.90 17.29
CA PHE A 58 1.02 9.29 16.87
C PHE A 58 -0.34 9.80 17.34
N SER A 59 -1.37 8.97 17.35
CA SER A 59 -2.68 9.31 17.87
C SER A 59 -2.62 9.70 19.34
N ILE A 60 -1.90 8.92 20.16
CA ILE A 60 -1.73 9.22 21.59
C ILE A 60 -1.01 10.57 21.75
N VAL A 61 0.09 10.78 21.02
CA VAL A 61 0.81 12.06 21.04
C VAL A 61 -0.13 13.21 20.69
N LEU A 62 -0.95 13.05 19.64
CA LEU A 62 -1.89 14.08 19.19
C LEU A 62 -2.95 14.40 20.25
N THR A 63 -3.50 13.39 20.92
CA THR A 63 -4.46 13.58 22.03
C THR A 63 -3.84 14.34 23.20
N VAL A 64 -2.58 14.06 23.53
CA VAL A 64 -1.86 14.73 24.62
C VAL A 64 -1.57 16.19 24.27
N THR A 65 -1.31 16.49 22.99
CA THR A 65 -1.11 17.87 22.51
C THR A 65 -2.41 18.68 22.34
N GLY A 66 -3.57 18.13 22.71
CA GLY A 66 -4.86 18.82 22.61
C GLY A 66 -5.53 18.74 21.23
N GLY A 67 -5.05 17.86 20.33
CA GLY A 67 -5.67 17.62 19.03
C GLY A 67 -6.68 16.47 19.04
N GLU A 68 -7.45 16.32 17.96
CA GLU A 68 -8.40 15.22 17.77
C GLU A 68 -7.71 13.88 17.42
N GLY A 69 -6.91 13.33 18.33
CA GLY A 69 -6.16 12.10 18.05
C GLY A 69 -7.05 10.89 17.70
N LEU A 70 -8.24 10.77 18.30
CA LEU A 70 -9.16 9.65 18.00
C LEU A 70 -9.77 9.75 16.58
N SER A 71 -10.11 10.96 16.16
CA SER A 71 -10.54 11.29 14.78
C SER A 71 -9.43 10.94 13.77
N TYR A 72 -8.18 11.31 14.09
CA TYR A 72 -7.00 10.98 13.29
C TYR A 72 -6.74 9.47 13.20
N PHE A 73 -6.81 8.75 14.32
CA PHE A 73 -6.62 7.30 14.35
C PHE A 73 -7.61 6.59 13.45
N PHE A 74 -8.90 6.97 13.52
CA PHE A 74 -9.94 6.38 12.68
C PHE A 74 -9.68 6.62 11.19
N ARG A 75 -9.38 7.86 10.79
CA ARG A 75 -9.08 8.19 9.39
C ARG A 75 -7.89 7.40 8.87
N MET A 76 -6.80 7.34 9.64
CA MET A 76 -5.59 6.63 9.24
C MET A 76 -5.77 5.11 9.22
N LEU A 77 -6.61 4.56 10.11
CA LEU A 77 -6.98 3.15 10.10
C LEU A 77 -7.69 2.79 8.78
N VAL A 78 -8.64 3.62 8.35
CA VAL A 78 -9.36 3.43 7.08
C VAL A 78 -8.39 3.50 5.89
N VAL A 79 -7.48 4.47 5.88
CA VAL A 79 -6.45 4.60 4.83
C VAL A 79 -5.55 3.35 4.76
N ILE A 80 -5.12 2.81 5.90
CA ILE A 80 -4.35 1.56 5.92
C ILE A 80 -5.15 0.39 5.36
N LEU A 81 -6.44 0.28 5.71
CA LEU A 81 -7.27 -0.81 5.20
C LEU A 81 -7.42 -0.75 3.68
N ILE A 82 -7.57 0.45 3.12
CA ILE A 82 -7.61 0.68 1.67
C ILE A 82 -6.26 0.32 1.04
N ALA A 83 -5.15 0.77 1.62
CA ALA A 83 -3.81 0.46 1.13
C ALA A 83 -3.52 -1.07 1.18
N ALA A 84 -3.92 -1.73 2.26
CA ALA A 84 -3.79 -3.16 2.41
C ALA A 84 -4.63 -3.94 1.38
N TRP A 85 -5.83 -3.45 1.07
CA TRP A 85 -6.66 -4.01 0.01
C TRP A 85 -6.02 -3.86 -1.37
N LEU A 86 -5.46 -2.68 -1.68
CA LEU A 86 -4.76 -2.42 -2.94
C LEU A 86 -3.57 -3.38 -3.13
N LEU A 87 -2.75 -3.54 -2.09
CA LEU A 87 -1.59 -4.44 -2.08
C LEU A 87 -2.01 -5.91 -2.15
N ALA A 88 -3.09 -6.30 -1.47
CA ALA A 88 -3.56 -7.69 -1.45
C ALA A 88 -4.10 -8.16 -2.81
N GLY A 89 -4.60 -7.24 -3.64
CA GLY A 89 -5.08 -7.55 -4.99
C GLY A 89 -3.99 -7.56 -6.06
N GLN A 90 -2.75 -7.20 -5.72
CA GLN A 90 -1.69 -7.02 -6.70
C GLN A 90 -1.28 -8.34 -7.37
N ALA A 91 -1.26 -8.33 -8.71
CA ALA A 91 -0.59 -9.34 -9.52
C ALA A 91 0.75 -8.82 -10.05
N ARG A 92 1.64 -9.75 -10.40
CA ARG A 92 2.96 -9.42 -10.97
C ARG A 92 2.80 -8.70 -12.31
N GLY A 93 3.54 -7.61 -12.50
CA GLY A 93 3.58 -6.80 -13.72
C GLY A 93 2.55 -5.67 -13.79
N GLU A 94 1.58 -5.61 -12.86
CA GLU A 94 0.52 -4.60 -12.91
C GLU A 94 1.04 -3.17 -12.69
N PHE A 95 2.12 -2.98 -11.92
CA PHE A 95 2.73 -1.66 -11.75
C PHE A 95 3.48 -1.21 -13.01
N LEU A 96 4.03 -2.16 -13.77
CA LEU A 96 4.63 -1.87 -15.07
C LEU A 96 3.56 -1.44 -16.08
N ASP A 97 2.42 -2.14 -16.10
CA ASP A 97 1.26 -1.79 -16.92
C ASP A 97 0.74 -0.39 -16.57
N LEU A 98 0.55 -0.11 -15.28
CA LEU A 98 0.08 1.16 -14.77
C LEU A 98 1.05 2.31 -15.10
N GLY A 99 2.35 2.11 -14.85
CA GLY A 99 3.39 3.10 -15.10
C GLY A 99 3.45 3.48 -16.58
N CYS A 100 3.52 2.49 -17.47
CA CYS A 100 3.56 2.71 -18.92
C CYS A 100 2.31 3.41 -19.45
N TRP A 101 1.13 3.08 -18.89
CA TRP A 101 -0.12 3.75 -19.26
C TRP A 101 -0.17 5.22 -18.80
N MET A 102 0.28 5.51 -17.58
CA MET A 102 0.15 6.84 -16.98
C MET A 102 1.23 7.83 -17.46
N LEU A 103 2.47 7.36 -17.66
CA LEU A 103 3.64 8.21 -17.94
C LEU A 103 4.32 7.87 -19.28
N GLY A 104 3.71 7.01 -20.08
CA GLY A 104 4.18 6.67 -21.42
C GLY A 104 5.37 5.70 -21.44
N PRO A 105 5.93 5.43 -22.63
CA PRO A 105 6.85 4.31 -22.84
C PRO A 105 8.20 4.45 -22.13
N ARG A 106 8.75 5.65 -21.92
CA ARG A 106 10.09 5.82 -21.31
C ARG A 106 10.03 5.93 -19.79
N TRP A 107 9.57 7.08 -19.30
CA TRP A 107 9.47 7.36 -17.86
C TRP A 107 8.51 6.41 -17.14
N GLY A 108 7.38 6.08 -17.77
CA GLY A 108 6.41 5.15 -17.21
C GLY A 108 6.92 3.72 -17.09
N PHE A 109 7.72 3.28 -18.07
CA PHE A 109 8.38 1.98 -17.98
C PHE A 109 9.39 1.94 -16.84
N GLU A 110 10.25 2.96 -16.70
CA GLU A 110 11.25 2.97 -15.62
C GLU A 110 10.62 3.02 -14.24
N LEU A 111 9.63 3.89 -14.03
CA LEU A 111 8.94 3.98 -12.74
C LEU A 111 8.13 2.73 -12.44
N GLY A 112 7.48 2.14 -13.45
CA GLY A 112 6.76 0.88 -13.31
C GLY A 112 7.68 -0.28 -12.98
N LEU A 113 8.84 -0.39 -13.65
CA LEU A 113 9.85 -1.41 -13.40
C LEU A 113 10.46 -1.25 -12.00
N LEU A 114 10.79 -0.02 -11.61
CA LEU A 114 11.30 0.28 -10.26
C LEU A 114 10.29 -0.09 -9.18
N ALA A 115 9.01 0.24 -9.38
CA ALA A 115 7.95 -0.13 -8.44
C ALA A 115 7.79 -1.65 -8.30
N GLU A 116 7.80 -2.38 -9.43
CA GLU A 116 7.70 -3.84 -9.43
C GLU A 116 8.90 -4.48 -8.73
N MET A 117 10.12 -4.01 -9.03
CA MET A 117 11.35 -4.46 -8.38
C MET A 117 11.37 -4.17 -6.88
N ALA A 118 10.90 -2.98 -6.48
CA ALA A 118 10.83 -2.59 -5.07
C ALA A 118 9.90 -3.50 -4.27
N ILE A 119 8.73 -3.82 -4.82
CA ILE A 119 7.78 -4.71 -4.16
C ILE A 119 8.31 -6.14 -4.08
N GLN A 120 8.90 -6.67 -5.15
CA GLN A 120 9.52 -7.98 -5.14
C GLN A 120 10.68 -8.05 -4.12
N SER A 121 11.49 -6.99 -4.03
CA SER A 121 12.55 -6.86 -3.03
C SER A 121 11.99 -6.85 -1.61
N LEU A 122 10.89 -6.13 -1.38
CA LEU A 122 10.21 -6.07 -0.08
C LEU A 122 9.70 -7.46 0.35
N GLU A 123 9.06 -8.22 -0.54
CA GLU A 123 8.60 -9.59 -0.24
C GLU A 123 9.78 -10.51 0.13
N THR A 124 10.89 -10.39 -0.61
CA THR A 124 12.10 -11.17 -0.36
C THR A 124 12.74 -10.79 0.98
N LEU A 125 12.81 -9.50 1.30
CA LEU A 125 13.33 -8.99 2.58
C LEU A 125 12.51 -9.47 3.77
N LEU A 126 11.17 -9.51 3.65
CA LEU A 126 10.30 -10.06 4.69
C LEU A 126 10.56 -11.56 4.92
N ALA A 127 10.76 -12.33 3.85
CA ALA A 127 11.09 -13.75 3.95
C ALA A 127 12.49 -13.98 4.58
N ASP A 128 13.48 -13.16 4.23
CA ASP A 128 14.82 -13.23 4.82
C ASP A 128 14.79 -12.86 6.30
N PHE A 129 14.03 -11.84 6.68
CA PHE A 129 13.86 -11.45 8.08
C PHE A 129 13.27 -12.59 8.92
N ASP A 130 12.26 -13.30 8.40
CA ASP A 130 11.69 -14.48 9.06
C ASP A 130 12.73 -15.58 9.27
N ARG A 131 13.57 -15.85 8.26
CA ARG A 131 14.65 -16.84 8.33
C ARG A 131 15.71 -16.46 9.36
N ILE A 132 16.09 -15.18 9.40
CA ILE A 132 17.02 -14.66 10.41
C ILE A 132 16.43 -14.85 11.82
N ARG A 133 15.17 -14.48 12.02
CA ARG A 133 14.48 -14.69 13.31
C ARG A 133 14.41 -16.17 13.70
N ALA A 134 14.15 -17.06 12.76
CA ALA A 134 14.15 -18.50 13.01
C ALA A 134 15.54 -18.99 13.44
N ALA A 135 16.60 -18.53 12.75
CA ALA A 135 17.99 -18.87 13.10
C ALA A 135 18.41 -18.32 14.47
N GLU A 136 18.00 -17.08 14.83
CA GLU A 136 18.25 -16.50 16.16
C GLU A 136 17.59 -17.33 17.27
N ARG A 137 16.35 -17.77 17.06
CA ARG A 137 15.63 -18.65 18.00
C ARG A 137 16.34 -19.99 18.17
N MET A 138 16.82 -20.60 17.07
CA MET A 138 17.60 -21.85 17.14
C MET A 138 18.91 -21.68 17.92
N LYS A 139 19.54 -20.50 17.83
CA LYS A 139 20.76 -20.16 18.57
C LYS A 139 20.50 -19.74 20.03
N GLY A 140 19.25 -19.73 20.49
CA GLY A 140 18.89 -19.30 21.85
C GLY A 140 19.07 -17.79 22.09
N ILE A 141 19.26 -16.99 21.05
CA ILE A 141 19.41 -15.54 21.15
C ILE A 141 18.01 -14.96 21.44
N ARG A 142 17.88 -14.21 22.55
CA ARG A 142 16.62 -13.51 22.85
C ARG A 142 16.39 -12.42 21.81
N SER A 143 15.32 -12.54 21.04
CA SER A 143 14.90 -11.49 20.10
C SER A 143 14.65 -10.19 20.87
N GLY A 144 15.50 -9.20 20.66
CA GLY A 144 15.45 -7.91 21.34
C GLY A 144 16.09 -6.83 20.48
N LEU A 145 16.09 -5.58 20.95
CA LEU A 145 16.63 -4.44 20.21
C LEU A 145 18.08 -4.64 19.73
N ARG A 146 18.90 -5.37 20.50
CA ARG A 146 20.29 -5.69 20.12
C ARG A 146 20.41 -6.71 18.98
N SER A 147 19.39 -7.53 18.73
CA SER A 147 19.40 -8.51 17.63
C SER A 147 18.92 -7.91 16.30
N ILE A 148 18.24 -6.75 16.35
CA ILE A 148 17.81 -6.00 15.16
C ILE A 148 19.01 -5.47 14.36
N ILE A 149 20.06 -5.00 15.03
CA ILE A 149 21.25 -4.44 14.38
C ILE A 149 21.94 -5.46 13.46
N PRO A 150 22.33 -6.67 13.93
CA PRO A 150 22.93 -7.68 13.07
C PRO A 150 21.97 -8.18 11.99
N ALA A 151 20.69 -8.36 12.30
CA ALA A 151 19.68 -8.71 11.29
C ALA A 151 19.60 -7.66 10.18
N GLY A 152 19.58 -6.37 10.54
CA GLY A 152 19.56 -5.25 9.60
C GLY A 152 20.80 -5.22 8.72
N ARG A 153 21.99 -5.49 9.28
CA ARG A 153 23.24 -5.54 8.48
C ARG A 153 23.21 -6.67 7.45
N ILE A 154 22.72 -7.85 7.83
CA ILE A 154 22.57 -9.00 6.92
C ILE A 154 21.57 -8.67 5.81
N LEU A 155 20.42 -8.10 6.17
CA LEU A 155 19.38 -7.72 5.20
C LEU A 155 19.87 -6.64 4.23
N LEU A 156 20.55 -5.61 4.72
CA LEU A 156 21.09 -4.53 3.90
C LEU A 156 22.12 -5.07 2.91
N HIS A 157 23.06 -5.90 3.39
CA HIS A 157 24.07 -6.50 2.53
C HIS A 157 23.43 -7.42 1.48
N GLY A 158 22.45 -8.23 1.86
CA GLY A 158 21.70 -9.07 0.93
C GLY A 158 20.90 -8.27 -0.11
N ALA A 159 20.31 -7.13 0.29
CA ALA A 159 19.60 -6.24 -0.62
C ALA A 159 20.55 -5.60 -1.65
N LEU A 160 21.71 -5.11 -1.21
CA LEU A 160 22.71 -4.52 -2.08
C LEU A 160 23.25 -5.54 -3.10
N LYS A 161 23.60 -6.74 -2.63
CA LYS A 161 24.08 -7.81 -3.52
C LYS A 161 23.03 -8.21 -4.55
N ARG A 162 21.77 -8.36 -4.15
CA ARG A 162 20.68 -8.64 -5.11
C ARG A 162 20.46 -7.51 -6.11
N ALA A 163 20.60 -6.26 -5.68
CA ALA A 163 20.49 -5.10 -6.57
C ALA A 163 21.62 -5.12 -7.62
N GLU A 164 22.84 -5.46 -7.22
CA GLU A 164 23.98 -5.65 -8.11
C GLU A 164 23.72 -6.78 -9.13
N ASP A 165 23.34 -7.97 -8.65
CA ASP A 165 22.99 -9.12 -9.50
C ASP A 165 21.87 -8.76 -10.51
N THR A 166 20.85 -8.02 -10.06
CA THR A 166 19.73 -7.61 -10.92
C THR A 166 20.18 -6.59 -11.96
N THR A 167 21.08 -5.68 -11.58
CA THR A 167 21.63 -4.67 -12.49
C THR A 167 22.49 -5.33 -13.58
N GLU A 168 23.33 -6.30 -13.22
CA GLU A 168 24.12 -7.08 -14.18
C GLU A 168 23.21 -7.85 -15.15
N LEU A 169 22.16 -8.51 -14.64
CA LEU A 169 21.18 -9.21 -15.48
C LEU A 169 20.44 -8.27 -16.45
N LEU A 170 20.10 -7.06 -16.02
CA LEU A 170 19.49 -6.05 -16.88
C LEU A 170 20.47 -5.57 -17.94
N ALA A 171 21.73 -5.30 -17.56
CA ALA A 171 22.78 -4.85 -18.47
C ALA A 171 23.08 -5.90 -19.55
N VAL A 172 23.19 -7.19 -19.19
CA VAL A 172 23.40 -8.30 -20.16
C VAL A 172 22.23 -8.44 -21.12
N ARG A 173 21.00 -8.11 -20.69
CA ARG A 173 19.80 -8.08 -21.55
C ARG A 173 19.73 -6.83 -22.42
N GLY A 174 20.72 -5.95 -22.37
CA GLY A 174 20.77 -4.72 -23.16
C GLY A 174 19.91 -3.58 -22.61
N TYR A 175 19.44 -3.68 -21.36
CA TYR A 175 18.77 -2.55 -20.71
C TYR A 175 19.80 -1.48 -20.33
N VAL A 176 19.64 -0.28 -20.89
CA VAL A 176 20.51 0.88 -20.61
C VAL A 176 19.70 2.03 -20.03
N HIS A 177 18.61 2.42 -20.69
CA HIS A 177 17.69 3.47 -20.23
C HIS A 177 16.36 3.37 -20.97
N GLY A 178 15.25 3.54 -20.26
CA GLY A 178 13.90 3.41 -20.80
C GLY A 178 13.57 2.01 -21.31
N GLY A 179 12.36 1.87 -21.84
CA GLY A 179 11.90 0.63 -22.46
C GLY A 179 10.61 0.87 -23.22
N THR A 180 9.99 -0.21 -23.69
CA THR A 180 8.62 -0.19 -24.16
C THR A 180 7.95 -1.46 -23.66
N TRP A 181 6.79 -1.30 -23.07
CA TRP A 181 5.97 -2.41 -22.61
C TRP A 181 4.57 -2.19 -23.16
N VAL A 182 3.95 -3.24 -23.70
CA VAL A 182 2.57 -3.19 -24.20
C VAL A 182 1.68 -3.61 -23.04
N PRO A 183 0.93 -2.67 -22.43
CA PRO A 183 0.26 -2.98 -21.19
C PRO A 183 -1.08 -3.69 -21.44
N GLU A 184 -1.35 -4.77 -20.70
CA GLU A 184 -2.54 -5.61 -20.89
C GLU A 184 -3.46 -5.52 -19.67
N PHE A 185 -4.68 -5.01 -19.85
CA PHE A 185 -5.61 -4.78 -18.74
C PHE A 185 -6.75 -5.77 -18.75
N LYS A 186 -6.93 -6.45 -17.63
CA LYS A 186 -8.05 -7.39 -17.41
C LYS A 186 -9.16 -6.66 -16.67
N LYS A 187 -10.33 -6.59 -17.29
CA LYS A 187 -11.53 -5.97 -16.71
C LYS A 187 -12.47 -7.02 -16.14
N GLU A 188 -13.02 -6.75 -14.97
CA GLU A 188 -14.13 -7.51 -14.38
C GLU A 188 -15.40 -6.64 -14.41
N PRO A 189 -16.60 -7.19 -14.69
CA PRO A 189 -17.83 -6.40 -14.79
C PRO A 189 -18.19 -5.66 -13.48
N MET A 190 -17.68 -6.12 -12.33
CA MET A 190 -17.85 -5.45 -11.03
C MET A 190 -16.90 -4.25 -10.83
N ASP A 191 -15.94 -4.00 -11.72
CA ASP A 191 -14.97 -2.91 -11.56
C ASP A 191 -15.62 -1.53 -11.74
N ILE A 192 -16.53 -1.41 -12.71
CA ILE A 192 -17.24 -0.16 -13.03
C ILE A 192 -18.17 0.29 -11.90
N PRO A 193 -19.11 -0.54 -11.40
CA PRO A 193 -19.99 -0.12 -10.31
C PRO A 193 -19.21 0.22 -9.05
N ALA A 194 -18.17 -0.55 -8.71
CA ALA A 194 -17.37 -0.28 -7.54
C ALA A 194 -16.58 1.05 -7.66
N ALA A 195 -16.09 1.40 -8.86
CA ALA A 195 -15.49 2.71 -9.11
C ALA A 195 -16.51 3.86 -8.99
N PHE A 196 -17.73 3.64 -9.48
CA PHE A 196 -18.81 4.61 -9.36
C PHE A 196 -19.20 4.88 -7.89
N PHE A 197 -19.31 3.84 -7.06
CA PHE A 197 -19.59 3.99 -5.63
C PHE A 197 -18.45 4.70 -4.87
N ALA A 198 -17.20 4.55 -5.30
CA ALA A 198 -16.09 5.29 -4.72
C ALA A 198 -16.22 6.80 -5.00
N LEU A 199 -16.62 7.16 -6.24
CA LEU A 199 -16.91 8.55 -6.60
C LEU A 199 -18.06 9.13 -5.77
N TYR A 200 -19.10 8.34 -5.52
CA TYR A 200 -20.19 8.74 -4.63
C TYR A 200 -19.74 8.97 -3.19
N ALA A 201 -18.86 8.12 -2.66
CA ALA A 201 -18.24 8.33 -1.34
C ALA A 201 -17.42 9.63 -1.29
N ALA A 202 -16.72 9.98 -2.37
CA ALA A 202 -16.05 11.26 -2.48
C ALA A 202 -17.01 12.45 -2.49
N PHE A 203 -18.11 12.33 -3.22
CA PHE A 203 -19.14 13.36 -3.24
C PHE A 203 -19.73 13.60 -1.84
N ILE A 204 -20.03 12.52 -1.09
CA ILE A 204 -20.49 12.62 0.30
C ILE A 204 -19.46 13.34 1.18
N SER A 205 -18.16 13.08 0.99
CA SER A 205 -17.10 13.71 1.80
C SER A 205 -16.99 15.22 1.61
N LEU A 206 -17.42 15.72 0.44
CA LEU A 206 -17.44 17.14 0.08
C LEU A 206 -18.70 17.86 0.55
N LEU A 207 -19.76 17.14 0.96
CA LEU A 207 -20.95 17.76 1.53
C LEU A 207 -20.56 18.41 2.87
N PRO A 208 -20.59 19.76 2.96
CA PRO A 208 -20.26 20.42 4.20
C PRO A 208 -21.34 20.10 5.23
N VAL A 209 -20.93 19.57 6.38
CA VAL A 209 -21.83 19.27 7.52
C VAL A 209 -22.59 20.52 7.97
N SER A 210 -22.03 21.71 7.72
CA SER A 210 -22.65 23.01 8.00
C SER A 210 -23.90 23.31 7.15
N ALA A 211 -24.13 22.62 6.03
CA ALA A 211 -25.37 22.78 5.26
C ALA A 211 -26.53 21.94 5.79
N LEU A 212 -26.26 20.93 6.64
CA LEU A 212 -27.28 20.08 7.27
C LEU A 212 -27.54 20.46 8.73
N PHE A 213 -26.58 21.08 9.41
CA PHE A 213 -26.74 21.66 10.75
C PHE A 213 -26.90 23.18 10.67
N ILE A 214 -28.06 23.64 10.20
CA ILE A 214 -28.61 24.91 10.66
C ILE A 214 -29.01 24.66 12.13
N LEU A 215 -28.10 24.97 13.06
CA LEU A 215 -28.35 24.90 14.50
C LEU A 215 -29.34 26.03 14.86
N TYR A 216 -30.54 25.65 15.31
CA TYR A 216 -31.47 26.51 16.08
C TYR A 216 -31.16 26.35 17.58
#